data_AF-A0AAV7VHZ0-F1
#
_entry.id   AF-A0AAV7VHZ0-F1
#
_cell.length_a   1.000
_cell.length_b   1.000
_cell.length_c   1.000
_cell.angle_alpha   90.00
_cell.angle_beta   90.00
_cell.angle_gamma   90.00
#
_symmetry.space_group_name_H-M   'P 1'
#
loop_
_entity.id
_entity.type
_entity.pdbx_description
1 polymer ?
#
loop_
_entity_poly.entity_id
_entity_poly.type
_entity_poly.pdbx_seq_one_letter_code
_entity_poly.pdbx_strand_id
1 'polypeptide(L)'
;MLRVVFNMDMVLSPSHPQDTFLPHVECGTVTLIGATTENPSFQVNTALLSRCRVIVLEKLSVEAMEAILMRTVNSLGIRVLDQDGHSDAEDGNSSAE
;
A
#
# COMPACT_ATOMS: atom_id res chain seq x y z
N MET A 1 -25.24 0.80 -3.20
CA MET A 1 -23.94 1.44 -3.49
C MET A 1 -22.90 0.34 -3.63
N LEU A 2 -22.46 0.06 -4.85
CA LEU A 2 -21.51 -1.01 -5.13
C LEU A 2 -20.09 -0.44 -5.09
N ARG A 3 -19.20 -1.03 -4.29
CA ARG A 3 -17.78 -0.65 -4.25
C ARG A 3 -17.01 -1.58 -5.15
N VAL A 4 -16.40 -1.05 -6.21
CA VAL A 4 -15.57 -1.85 -7.12
C VAL A 4 -14.14 -1.35 -7.02
N VAL A 5 -13.25 -2.21 -6.51
CA VAL A 5 -11.82 -1.92 -6.37
C VAL A 5 -11.12 -2.50 -7.59
N PHE A 6 -10.46 -1.65 -8.36
CA PHE A 6 -9.67 -2.03 -9.52
C PHE A 6 -8.20 -1.81 -9.22
N ASN A 7 -7.38 -2.82 -9.48
CA ASN A 7 -5.94 -2.63 -9.55
C ASN A 7 -5.63 -2.10 -10.96
N MET A 8 -5.19 -0.83 -11.07
CA MET A 8 -5.00 -0.19 -12.38
C MET A 8 -3.82 -0.80 -13.14
N ASP A 9 -2.86 -1.39 -12.42
CA ASP A 9 -1.70 -2.09 -12.99
C ASP A 9 -2.09 -3.34 -13.80
N MET A 10 -3.21 -3.98 -13.45
CA MET A 10 -3.62 -5.28 -14.01
C MET A 10 -4.78 -5.20 -15.02
N VAL A 11 -5.45 -4.05 -15.13
CA VAL A 11 -6.75 -3.97 -15.84
C VAL A 11 -6.66 -3.39 -17.25
N LEU A 12 -5.55 -2.79 -17.67
CA LEU A 12 -5.55 -2.02 -18.92
C LEU A 12 -4.61 -2.59 -19.96
N SER A 13 -5.07 -3.66 -20.61
CA SER A 13 -4.83 -3.73 -22.05
C SER A 13 -5.47 -2.48 -22.67
N PRO A 14 -4.80 -1.76 -23.59
CA PRO A 14 -5.33 -0.54 -24.23
C PRO A 14 -6.65 -0.72 -25.00
N SER A 15 -7.20 -1.94 -25.03
CA SER A 15 -8.40 -2.35 -25.75
C SER A 15 -9.70 -2.35 -24.92
N HIS A 16 -9.66 -2.12 -23.60
CA HIS A 16 -10.90 -2.08 -22.79
C HIS A 16 -11.40 -0.64 -22.57
N PRO A 17 -12.67 -0.32 -22.89
CA PRO A 17 -13.20 1.04 -22.77
C PRO A 17 -13.45 1.42 -21.31
N GLN A 18 -12.47 2.12 -20.71
CA GLN A 18 -12.56 2.73 -19.37
C GLN A 18 -13.79 3.65 -19.23
N ASP A 19 -14.24 4.27 -20.31
CA ASP A 19 -15.37 5.20 -20.34
C ASP A 19 -16.71 4.53 -20.01
N THR A 20 -16.81 3.21 -20.09
CA THR A 20 -18.02 2.45 -19.73
C THR A 20 -18.41 2.70 -18.27
N PHE A 21 -17.44 3.01 -17.40
CA PHE A 21 -17.68 3.25 -15.98
C PHE A 21 -18.14 4.68 -15.66
N LEU A 22 -17.97 5.65 -16.59
CA LEU A 22 -18.29 7.06 -16.34
C LEU A 22 -19.75 7.28 -15.91
N PRO A 23 -20.77 6.73 -16.61
CA PRO A 23 -22.17 6.97 -16.22
C PRO A 23 -22.47 6.46 -14.81
N HIS A 24 -21.83 5.37 -14.39
CA HIS A 24 -22.05 4.75 -13.08
C HIS A 24 -21.32 5.46 -11.93
N VAL A 25 -20.16 6.06 -12.23
CA VAL A 25 -19.42 6.92 -11.29
C VAL A 25 -20.15 8.25 -11.10
N GLU A 26 -20.61 8.87 -12.18
CA GLU A 26 -21.33 10.16 -12.14
C GLU A 26 -22.68 10.07 -11.42
N CYS A 27 -23.42 8.97 -11.58
CA CYS A 27 -24.67 8.78 -10.86
C CYS A 27 -24.50 8.25 -9.43
N GLY A 28 -23.25 8.04 -8.97
CA GLY A 28 -22.94 7.56 -7.61
C GLY A 28 -23.32 6.11 -7.34
N THR A 29 -23.67 5.33 -8.37
CA THR A 29 -23.99 3.90 -8.22
C THR A 29 -22.74 3.08 -7.87
N VAL A 30 -21.60 3.48 -8.42
CA VAL A 30 -20.29 2.84 -8.22
C VAL A 30 -19.28 3.84 -7.65
N THR A 31 -18.50 3.39 -6.67
CA THR A 31 -17.26 4.07 -6.27
C THR A 31 -16.07 3.32 -6.84
N LEU A 32 -15.30 3.99 -7.69
CA LEU A 32 -14.07 3.46 -8.29
C LEU A 32 -12.89 3.73 -7.35
N ILE A 33 -12.12 2.69 -7.03
CA ILE A 33 -10.83 2.83 -6.33
C ILE A 33 -9.77 2.22 -7.22
N GLY A 34 -8.85 3.06 -7.71
CA GLY A 34 -7.68 2.65 -8.48
C GLY A 34 -6.42 2.74 -7.63
N ALA A 35 -5.53 1.77 -7.77
CA ALA A 35 -4.17 1.82 -7.22
C ALA A 35 -3.17 1.60 -8.37
N THR A 36 -2.13 2.44 -8.42
CA THR A 36 -1.01 2.33 -9.37
C THR A 36 0.28 2.70 -8.65
N THR A 37 1.38 2.05 -9.03
CA THR A 37 2.74 2.40 -8.57
C THR A 37 3.42 3.42 -9.47
N GLU A 38 2.85 3.67 -10.66
CA GLU A 38 3.34 4.60 -11.66
C GLU A 38 2.50 5.88 -11.67
N ASN A 39 2.86 6.85 -12.51
CA ASN A 39 2.07 8.07 -12.62
C ASN A 39 0.69 7.77 -13.25
N PRO A 40 -0.42 8.10 -12.56
CA PRO A 40 -1.76 7.77 -13.02
C PRO A 40 -2.14 8.39 -14.36
N SER A 41 -1.46 9.47 -14.81
CA SER A 41 -1.69 10.06 -16.13
C SER A 41 -1.33 9.15 -17.31
N PHE A 42 -0.51 8.10 -17.08
CA PHE A 42 -0.12 7.17 -18.14
C PHE A 42 -1.11 6.01 -18.30
N GLN A 43 -1.74 5.57 -17.21
CA GLN A 43 -2.61 4.39 -17.23
C GLN A 43 -4.10 4.77 -17.31
N VAL A 44 -4.50 5.94 -16.80
CA VAL A 44 -5.91 6.34 -16.69
C VAL A 44 -6.28 7.42 -17.71
N ASN A 45 -7.45 7.29 -18.34
CA ASN A 45 -7.92 8.35 -19.24
C ASN A 45 -8.26 9.65 -18.49
N THR A 46 -8.21 10.77 -19.21
CA THR A 46 -8.41 12.10 -18.62
C THR A 46 -9.83 12.32 -18.08
N ALA A 47 -10.84 11.67 -18.67
CA ALA A 47 -12.24 11.80 -18.25
C ALA A 47 -12.48 11.20 -16.87
N LEU A 48 -11.93 10.02 -16.58
CA LEU A 48 -11.98 9.41 -15.24
C LEU A 48 -11.11 10.17 -14.24
N LEU A 49 -9.89 10.59 -14.63
CA LEU A 49 -9.02 11.37 -13.74
C LEU A 49 -9.69 12.66 -13.25
N SER A 50 -10.46 13.34 -14.11
CA SER A 50 -11.20 14.55 -13.72
C SER A 50 -12.29 14.32 -12.65
N ARG A 51 -12.69 13.07 -12.42
CA ARG A 51 -13.73 12.66 -11.46
C ARG A 51 -13.18 11.86 -10.28
N CYS A 52 -11.89 11.53 -10.31
CA CYS A 52 -11.21 10.79 -9.27
C CYS A 52 -10.39 11.72 -8.38
N ARG A 53 -10.34 11.41 -7.08
CA ARG A 53 -9.39 12.04 -6.18
C ARG A 53 -8.10 11.24 -6.19
N VAL A 54 -6.99 11.88 -6.56
CA VAL A 54 -5.66 11.28 -6.47
C VAL A 54 -5.16 11.43 -5.03
N ILE A 55 -4.75 10.31 -4.44
CA ILE A 55 -4.11 10.25 -3.13
C ILE A 55 -2.73 9.62 -3.34
N VAL A 56 -1.69 10.34 -2.97
CA VAL A 56 -0.32 9.81 -2.98
C VAL A 56 -0.11 9.07 -1.68
N LEU A 57 0.26 7.79 -1.77
CA LEU A 57 0.64 7.00 -0.60
C LEU A 57 2.14 7.14 -0.37
N GLU A 58 2.51 7.34 0.89
CA GLU A 58 3.90 7.36 1.31
C GLU A 58 4.38 5.94 1.66
N LYS A 59 5.69 5.74 1.60
CA LYS A 59 6.29 4.48 2.05
C LYS A 59 6.05 4.30 3.54
N LEU A 60 5.82 3.06 3.96
CA LEU A 60 5.71 2.71 5.36
C LEU A 60 7.04 3.01 6.08
N SER A 61 6.94 3.55 7.29
CA SER A 61 8.09 3.68 8.17
C SER A 61 8.54 2.30 8.67
N VAL A 62 9.75 2.22 9.21
CA VAL A 62 10.30 0.97 9.75
C VAL A 62 9.42 0.45 10.90
N GLU A 63 8.96 1.35 11.77
CA GLU A 63 8.11 1.04 12.92
C GLU A 63 6.73 0.53 12.49
N ALA A 64 6.15 1.14 11.43
CA ALA A 64 4.89 0.68 10.87
C ALA A 64 5.04 -0.71 10.23
N MET A 65 6.18 -0.98 9.60
CA MET A 65 6.49 -2.28 9.02
C MET A 65 6.65 -3.34 10.10
N GLU A 66 7.40 -3.04 11.17
CA GLU A 66 7.55 -3.92 12.34
C GLU A 66 6.19 -4.25 12.96
N ALA A 67 5.32 -3.26 13.16
CA ALA A 67 3.99 -3.47 13.70
C ALA A 67 3.14 -4.40 12.81
N ILE A 68 3.22 -4.28 11.48
CA ILE A 68 2.53 -5.18 10.55
C ILE A 68 3.08 -6.61 10.65
N LEU A 69 4.40 -6.77 10.74
CA LEU A 69 5.04 -8.07 10.91
C LEU A 69 4.62 -8.72 12.23
N MET A 70 4.65 -7.99 13.34
CA MET A 70 4.22 -8.51 14.64
C MET A 70 2.74 -8.91 14.66
N ARG A 71 1.87 -8.14 14.01
CA ARG A 71 0.46 -8.52 13.82
C ARG A 71 0.33 -9.81 13.00
N THR A 72 1.16 -9.99 11.98
CA THR A 72 1.17 -11.19 11.13
C THR A 72 1.62 -12.42 11.90
N VAL A 73 2.71 -12.29 12.67
CA VAL A 73 3.23 -13.34 13.58
C VAL A 73 2.14 -13.79 14.55
N ASN A 74 1.50 -12.84 15.24
CA ASN A 74 0.42 -13.12 16.18
C ASN A 74 -0.79 -13.78 15.50
N SER A 75 -1.19 -13.29 14.32
CA SER A 75 -2.33 -13.82 13.58
C SER A 75 -2.12 -15.23 13.05
N LEU A 76 -0.87 -15.61 12.75
CA LEU A 76 -0.50 -16.92 12.21
C LEU A 76 -0.02 -17.89 13.30
N GLY A 77 0.07 -17.46 14.55
CA GLY A 77 0.58 -18.29 15.66
C GLY A 77 2.07 -18.63 15.52
N ILE A 78 2.82 -17.82 14.77
CA ILE A 78 4.25 -17.99 14.57
C ILE A 78 4.95 -17.54 15.86
N ARG A 79 5.96 -18.28 16.31
CA ARG A 79 6.87 -17.79 17.35
C ARG A 79 8.12 -17.26 16.66
N VAL A 80 8.38 -15.97 16.81
CA VAL A 80 9.67 -15.40 16.43
C VAL A 80 10.69 -15.97 17.40
N LEU A 81 11.67 -16.70 16.88
CA LEU A 81 12.82 -17.15 17.65
C LEU A 81 13.74 -15.94 17.76
N ASP A 82 13.98 -15.47 18.97
CA ASP A 82 14.98 -14.44 19.19
C ASP A 82 16.35 -15.04 18.84
N GLN A 83 17.09 -14.38 17.96
CA GLN A 83 18.52 -14.66 17.83
C GLN A 83 19.19 -13.76 18.85
N ASP A 84 19.28 -14.25 20.09
CA ASP A 84 20.18 -13.70 21.09
C ASP A 84 21.56 -13.50 20.44
N GLY A 85 21.90 -12.25 20.12
CA GLY A 85 23.02 -11.99 19.22
C GLY A 85 23.39 -10.53 18.96
N HIS A 86 22.96 -9.59 19.79
CA HIS A 86 23.78 -8.40 20.03
C HIS A 86 23.91 -8.22 21.53
N SER A 87 25.01 -8.78 22.04
CA SER A 87 25.60 -8.32 23.29
C SER A 87 25.90 -6.83 23.12
N ASP A 88 24.99 -5.99 23.60
CA ASP A 88 25.34 -4.64 24.02
C ASP A 88 26.28 -4.79 25.23
N ALA A 89 27.52 -5.18 24.95
CA ALA A 89 28.64 -5.09 25.87
C ALA A 89 29.27 -3.71 25.68
N GLU A 90 28.49 -2.67 25.97
CA GLU A 90 29.03 -1.36 26.33
C GLU A 90 28.42 -0.97 27.67
N ASP A 91 29.11 -1.36 28.75
CA ASP A 91 29.24 -0.51 29.92
C ASP A 91 30.51 -0.88 30.71
N GLY A 92 31.19 0.17 31.16
CA GLY A 92 32.63 0.21 31.37
C GLY A 92 33.22 -0.47 32.60
N ASN A 93 34.55 -0.64 32.57
CA ASN A 93 35.45 -0.60 33.72
C ASN A 93 36.88 -0.32 33.19
N SER A 94 37.40 0.90 33.35
CA SER A 94 38.19 1.38 34.50
C SER A 94 39.68 1.01 34.45
N SER A 95 40.50 2.07 34.36
CA SER A 95 41.75 2.37 35.07
C SER A 95 42.77 1.28 35.43
N ALA A 96 44.04 1.69 35.30
CA ALA A 96 45.33 1.08 35.71
C ALA A 96 45.84 0.02 34.71
N GLU A 97 47.04 0.12 34.13
CA GLU A 97 48.34 0.62 34.58
C GLU A 97 49.11 1.41 33.50
#